data_AF-A0A2A3EDU8-F1
#
_entry.id   AF-A0A2A3EDU8-F1
#
_cell.length_a   1.000
_cell.length_b   1.000
_cell.length_c   1.000
_cell.angle_alpha   90.00
_cell.angle_beta   90.00
_cell.angle_gamma   90.00
#
_symmetry.space_group_name_H-M   'P 1'
#
loop_
_entity.id
_entity.type
_entity.pdbx_description
1 polymer ?
#
loop_
_entity_poly.entity_id
_entity_poly.type
_entity_poly.pdbx_seq_one_letter_code
_entity_poly.pdbx_strand_id
1 'polypeptide(L)'
;MSSTSQKHKNFVAEPMGDKPVTDLAGVGEVLGRRLEAAGFDKAYVVLGQYLVLKKNRELFQEWMKDACSANAKQSSDCYQCLSDWCEEFLNMVFMSQIEENDKKNLISQKFKSIYKQVEVNNCIPKKEMISIIDLIDSSNVIDTDKLLLLLYWCNNVTCLPVDRIKLAESLWIILTVCKNEHNFSIINLLKDMTHKKIYPNENTYEIYIKYYCMKGNINKALMLLHDMRKLKFSISKSIFDLLMLGYSQSGDIKNVNNILNIMKQYKLNATNETYAIIMYTYAKLNNIVKIKEIIKDSIKALSNIGLNNEHPQFESILRLILKHIINTKMVIEDIILFCNFTGNKEIFKKYFLISLYYSLKKDDNLSILLLKICKKYYLLRPHYFWPLLVRQANKYNVQGILNLLEIMINDFNILPCIDTITDYVLPFTYGKVIDIRKLLMKYKINETIINNSYVLFLLKKRKIAEAARYMQYFKGEYFYKIIAPDLRFSAIFKNDVLNFLYISCNVMENINPNSTLILSNKSSYTIFVSMDEQLHEFMIDFPSQKLWMMKIIKHLINYDINLKLETVNTICEYLDVNPNVKECSVNNVKKAQNVLNFISSILLDKLLKNL
;
A
#
# COMPACT_ATOMS: atom_id res chain seq x y z
N MET A 1 -16.91 8.22 -28.11
CA MET A 1 -15.98 7.30 -27.41
C MET A 1 -14.91 8.13 -26.73
N SER A 2 -14.67 7.93 -25.43
CA SER A 2 -13.54 8.55 -24.73
C SER A 2 -12.22 7.96 -25.24
N SER A 3 -11.19 8.79 -25.40
CA SER A 3 -9.86 8.32 -25.80
C SER A 3 -9.21 7.53 -24.65
N THR A 4 -8.30 6.61 -24.97
CA THR A 4 -7.58 5.80 -23.98
C THR A 4 -6.88 6.64 -22.91
N SER A 5 -6.31 7.79 -23.31
CA SER A 5 -5.68 8.74 -22.38
C SER A 5 -6.68 9.45 -21.46
N GLN A 6 -7.92 9.67 -21.92
CA GLN A 6 -8.96 10.29 -21.10
C GLN A 6 -9.57 9.29 -20.12
N LYS A 7 -9.73 8.03 -20.53
CA LYS A 7 -10.08 6.93 -19.61
C LYS A 7 -9.04 6.77 -18.50
N HIS A 8 -7.76 6.74 -18.86
CA HIS A 8 -6.66 6.65 -17.89
C HIS A 8 -6.71 7.77 -16.84
N LYS A 9 -6.80 9.04 -17.27
CA LYS A 9 -6.89 10.20 -16.36
C LYS A 9 -8.11 10.12 -15.44
N ASN A 10 -9.28 9.80 -15.98
CA ASN A 10 -10.51 9.70 -15.20
C ASN A 10 -10.48 8.53 -14.22
N PHE A 11 -9.81 7.44 -14.59
CA PHE A 11 -9.70 6.25 -13.76
C PHE A 11 -8.78 6.48 -12.55
N VAL A 12 -7.63 7.12 -12.76
CA VAL A 12 -6.62 7.41 -11.73
C VAL A 12 -7.01 8.60 -10.82
N ALA A 13 -7.92 9.49 -11.26
CA ALA A 13 -8.33 10.65 -10.48
C ALA A 13 -9.20 10.33 -9.24
N GLU A 14 -9.81 9.15 -9.17
CA GLU A 14 -10.75 8.78 -8.10
C GLU A 14 -10.61 7.30 -7.69
N PRO A 15 -10.99 6.93 -6.46
CA PRO A 15 -10.91 5.54 -6.00
C PRO A 15 -11.75 4.59 -6.88
N MET A 16 -11.21 3.38 -7.11
CA MET A 16 -11.70 2.41 -8.11
C MET A 16 -13.17 1.99 -7.96
N GLY A 17 -13.72 1.94 -6.73
CA GLY A 17 -15.14 1.66 -6.48
C GLY A 17 -15.66 0.41 -7.21
N ASP A 18 -16.87 0.49 -7.78
CA ASP A 18 -17.51 -0.57 -8.58
C ASP A 18 -17.47 -0.29 -10.09
N LYS A 19 -16.44 0.44 -10.54
CA LYS A 19 -16.29 0.80 -11.95
C LYS A 19 -16.26 -0.45 -12.84
N PRO A 20 -16.98 -0.43 -13.98
CA PRO A 20 -16.94 -1.53 -14.93
C PRO A 20 -15.54 -1.70 -15.51
N VAL A 21 -15.22 -2.90 -15.96
CA VAL A 21 -13.91 -3.21 -16.58
C VAL A 21 -13.62 -2.33 -17.81
N THR A 22 -14.66 -1.84 -18.49
CA THR A 22 -14.57 -0.95 -19.64
C THR A 22 -14.07 0.46 -19.32
N ASP A 23 -13.99 0.85 -18.05
CA ASP A 23 -13.42 2.13 -17.63
C ASP A 23 -11.89 2.09 -17.55
N LEU A 24 -11.28 0.90 -17.56
CA LEU A 24 -9.83 0.75 -17.64
C LEU A 24 -9.30 1.24 -18.99
N ALA A 25 -8.22 2.01 -18.96
CA ALA A 25 -7.51 2.38 -20.17
C ALA A 25 -7.05 1.11 -20.91
N GLY A 26 -7.17 1.08 -22.23
CA GLY A 26 -6.84 -0.10 -23.04
C GLY A 26 -7.98 -1.11 -23.14
N VAL A 27 -9.02 -1.04 -22.29
CA VAL A 27 -10.21 -1.90 -22.37
C VAL A 27 -11.37 -1.14 -23.04
N GLY A 28 -11.67 -1.51 -24.29
CA GLY A 28 -12.87 -1.06 -25.01
C GLY A 28 -14.05 -1.98 -24.76
N GLU A 29 -15.23 -1.68 -25.33
CA GLU A 29 -16.44 -2.50 -25.15
C GLU A 29 -16.25 -3.96 -25.61
N VAL A 30 -15.49 -4.19 -26.69
CA VAL A 30 -15.26 -5.54 -27.22
C VAL A 30 -14.40 -6.38 -26.27
N LEU A 31 -13.36 -5.78 -25.69
CA LEU A 31 -12.50 -6.44 -24.70
C LEU A 31 -13.23 -6.59 -23.37
N GLY A 32 -14.02 -5.59 -22.99
CA GLY A 32 -14.84 -5.61 -21.78
C GLY A 32 -15.81 -6.77 -21.76
N ARG A 33 -16.57 -7.01 -22.86
CA ARG A 33 -17.49 -8.17 -22.94
C ARG A 33 -16.78 -9.52 -22.84
N ARG A 34 -15.55 -9.63 -23.36
CA ARG A 34 -14.74 -10.86 -23.26
C ARG A 34 -14.21 -11.07 -21.85
N LEU A 35 -13.77 -10.00 -21.20
CA LEU A 35 -13.36 -10.03 -19.80
C LEU A 35 -14.55 -10.35 -18.89
N GLU A 36 -15.72 -9.75 -19.12
CA GLU A 36 -16.97 -10.06 -18.44
C GLU A 36 -17.34 -11.54 -18.57
N ALA A 37 -17.25 -12.11 -19.79
CA ALA A 37 -17.49 -13.54 -20.02
C ALA A 37 -16.47 -14.46 -19.32
N ALA A 38 -15.25 -13.97 -19.09
CA ALA A 38 -14.21 -14.65 -18.33
C ALA A 38 -14.29 -14.40 -16.80
N GLY A 39 -15.32 -13.70 -16.32
CA GLY A 39 -15.53 -13.41 -14.90
C GLY A 39 -14.85 -12.14 -14.37
N PHE A 40 -14.33 -11.29 -15.25
CA PHE A 40 -13.65 -10.02 -14.95
C PHE A 40 -14.53 -8.82 -15.34
N ASP A 41 -15.72 -8.71 -14.75
CA ASP A 41 -16.72 -7.68 -15.06
C ASP A 41 -16.41 -6.29 -14.44
N LYS A 42 -15.65 -6.26 -13.34
CA LYS A 42 -15.27 -5.03 -12.64
C LYS A 42 -13.77 -4.75 -12.69
N ALA A 43 -13.43 -3.46 -12.66
CA ALA A 43 -12.04 -3.02 -12.69
C ALA A 43 -11.22 -3.53 -11.48
N TYR A 44 -11.84 -3.70 -10.31
CA TYR A 44 -11.16 -4.26 -9.14
C TYR A 44 -10.85 -5.75 -9.26
N VAL A 45 -11.60 -6.51 -10.09
CA VAL A 45 -11.33 -7.94 -10.33
C VAL A 45 -10.08 -8.08 -11.21
N VAL A 46 -9.97 -7.23 -12.24
CA VAL A 46 -8.74 -7.12 -13.06
C VAL A 46 -7.56 -6.62 -12.23
N LEU A 47 -7.78 -5.67 -11.30
CA LEU A 47 -6.77 -5.28 -10.33
C LEU A 47 -6.32 -6.46 -9.45
N GLY A 48 -7.26 -7.28 -8.97
CA GLY A 48 -6.96 -8.50 -8.21
C GLY A 48 -6.01 -9.42 -8.98
N GLN A 49 -6.30 -9.67 -10.26
CA GLN A 49 -5.44 -10.47 -11.13
C GLN A 49 -4.07 -9.82 -11.37
N TYR A 50 -4.03 -8.50 -11.59
CA TYR A 50 -2.80 -7.72 -11.69
C TYR A 50 -1.90 -7.87 -10.45
N LEU A 51 -2.51 -7.93 -9.25
CA LEU A 51 -1.79 -8.16 -7.99
C LEU A 51 -1.34 -9.62 -7.82
N VAL A 52 -2.16 -10.60 -8.23
CA VAL A 52 -1.79 -12.03 -8.24
C VAL A 52 -0.55 -12.27 -9.11
N LEU A 53 -0.47 -11.58 -10.25
CA LEU A 53 0.70 -11.61 -11.15
C LEU A 53 1.89 -10.78 -10.63
N LYS A 54 1.87 -10.38 -9.35
CA LYS A 54 2.93 -9.62 -8.66
C LYS A 54 3.32 -8.33 -9.40
N LYS A 55 2.36 -7.69 -10.08
CA LYS A 55 2.61 -6.50 -10.91
C LYS A 55 3.66 -6.74 -12.03
N ASN A 56 3.93 -7.98 -12.42
CA ASN A 56 4.86 -8.28 -13.50
C ASN A 56 4.22 -7.91 -14.85
N ARG A 57 4.87 -7.01 -15.59
CA ARG A 57 4.35 -6.47 -16.86
C ARG A 57 4.23 -7.52 -17.96
N GLU A 58 5.19 -8.42 -18.06
CA GLU A 58 5.23 -9.45 -19.10
C GLU A 58 4.11 -10.48 -18.88
N LEU A 59 4.01 -10.99 -17.65
CA LEU A 59 2.96 -11.95 -17.26
C LEU A 59 1.54 -11.36 -17.38
N PHE A 60 1.37 -10.07 -17.07
CA PHE A 60 0.07 -9.40 -17.23
C PHE A 60 -0.31 -9.21 -18.70
N GLN A 61 0.67 -8.92 -19.57
CA GLN A 61 0.43 -8.79 -21.00
C GLN A 61 0.10 -10.13 -21.65
N GLU A 62 0.79 -11.21 -21.26
CA GLU A 62 0.45 -12.58 -21.66
C GLU A 62 -0.95 -12.97 -21.20
N TRP A 63 -1.28 -12.73 -19.93
CA TRP A 63 -2.62 -13.00 -19.40
C TRP A 63 -3.71 -12.21 -20.15
N MET A 64 -3.52 -10.92 -20.41
CA MET A 64 -4.50 -10.12 -21.19
C MET A 64 -4.67 -10.62 -22.62
N LYS A 65 -3.60 -11.17 -23.21
CA LYS A 65 -3.66 -11.80 -24.53
C LYS A 65 -4.46 -13.11 -24.49
N ASP A 66 -4.26 -13.92 -23.46
CA ASP A 66 -4.94 -15.22 -23.32
C ASP A 66 -6.41 -15.06 -22.88
N ALA A 67 -6.70 -14.12 -21.98
CA ALA A 67 -8.03 -13.92 -21.41
C ALA A 67 -9.00 -13.17 -22.33
N CYS A 68 -8.52 -12.19 -23.12
CA CYS A 68 -9.41 -11.39 -23.98
C CYS A 68 -8.86 -11.10 -25.38
N SER A 69 -7.71 -11.67 -25.76
CA SER A 69 -7.03 -11.42 -27.04
C SER A 69 -6.67 -9.95 -27.25
N ALA A 70 -6.25 -9.28 -26.17
CA ALA A 70 -5.77 -7.89 -26.23
C ALA A 70 -4.47 -7.78 -27.03
N ASN A 71 -4.28 -6.66 -27.73
CA ASN A 71 -3.00 -6.35 -28.36
C ASN A 71 -1.98 -5.77 -27.35
N ALA A 72 -0.71 -5.70 -27.74
CA ALA A 72 0.38 -5.23 -26.87
C ALA A 72 0.18 -3.79 -26.34
N LYS A 73 -0.47 -2.93 -27.14
CA LYS A 73 -0.75 -1.55 -26.75
C LYS A 73 -1.86 -1.46 -25.71
N GLN A 74 -2.96 -2.17 -25.93
CA GLN A 74 -4.11 -2.23 -25.02
C GLN A 74 -3.74 -2.84 -23.67
N SER A 75 -2.98 -3.93 -23.66
CA SER A 75 -2.49 -4.56 -22.45
C SER A 75 -1.48 -3.67 -21.70
N SER A 76 -0.61 -2.95 -22.41
CA SER A 76 0.29 -1.95 -21.82
C SER A 76 -0.46 -0.76 -21.21
N ASP A 77 -1.47 -0.22 -21.90
CA ASP A 77 -2.25 0.92 -21.42
C ASP A 77 -3.07 0.54 -20.17
N CYS A 78 -3.59 -0.69 -20.13
CA CYS A 78 -4.30 -1.25 -18.97
C CYS A 78 -3.37 -1.46 -17.78
N TYR A 79 -2.19 -2.06 -18.03
CA TYR A 79 -1.15 -2.24 -17.02
C TYR A 79 -0.74 -0.90 -16.39
N GLN A 80 -0.47 0.11 -17.22
CA GLN A 80 -0.05 1.42 -16.74
C GLN A 80 -1.16 2.09 -15.92
N CYS A 81 -2.42 2.01 -16.37
CA CYS A 81 -3.57 2.53 -15.63
C CYS A 81 -3.71 1.92 -14.24
N LEU A 82 -3.54 0.59 -14.11
CA LEU A 82 -3.59 -0.11 -12.83
C LEU A 82 -2.37 0.19 -11.96
N SER A 83 -1.18 0.29 -12.56
CA SER A 83 0.06 0.65 -11.86
C SER A 83 -0.05 2.04 -11.23
N ASP A 84 -0.45 3.04 -12.00
CA ASP A 84 -0.56 4.43 -11.55
C ASP A 84 -1.66 4.57 -10.49
N TRP A 85 -2.78 3.84 -10.66
CA TRP A 85 -3.82 3.78 -9.62
C TRP A 85 -3.31 3.11 -8.33
N CYS A 86 -2.52 2.04 -8.42
CA CYS A 86 -1.90 1.40 -7.24
C CYS A 86 -0.92 2.33 -6.52
N GLU A 87 -0.15 3.12 -7.27
CA GLU A 87 0.78 4.09 -6.69
C GLU A 87 0.06 5.20 -5.93
N GLU A 88 -1.03 5.71 -6.49
CA GLU A 88 -1.85 6.75 -5.86
C GLU A 88 -2.66 6.24 -4.64
N PHE A 89 -3.19 5.01 -4.69
CA PHE A 89 -4.17 4.54 -3.69
C PHE A 89 -3.74 3.34 -2.82
N LEU A 90 -2.85 2.45 -3.28
CA LEU A 90 -2.43 1.24 -2.55
C LEU A 90 -1.06 1.38 -1.85
N ASN A 91 -0.13 2.16 -2.41
CA ASN A 91 1.23 2.29 -1.86
C ASN A 91 1.33 3.09 -0.55
N MET A 92 0.22 3.61 -0.01
CA MET A 92 0.25 4.40 1.23
C MET A 92 0.30 3.58 2.54
N VAL A 93 0.15 2.24 2.52
CA VAL A 93 0.04 1.44 3.77
C VAL A 93 0.84 0.13 3.86
N PHE A 94 1.14 -0.65 2.79
CA PHE A 94 1.50 -2.08 2.99
C PHE A 94 2.88 -2.61 2.53
N MET A 95 3.81 -1.81 2.00
CA MET A 95 5.05 -2.36 1.38
C MET A 95 6.39 -1.99 2.03
N SER A 96 6.42 -1.45 3.25
CA SER A 96 7.71 -1.04 3.84
C SER A 96 8.63 -2.18 4.30
N GLN A 97 8.21 -3.46 4.30
CA GLN A 97 9.03 -4.55 4.86
C GLN A 97 9.39 -5.71 3.91
N ILE A 98 8.57 -6.03 2.90
CA ILE A 98 8.83 -7.17 2.00
C ILE A 98 9.62 -6.76 0.74
N GLU A 99 9.32 -5.60 0.14
CA GLU A 99 10.06 -5.08 -1.02
C GLU A 99 11.52 -4.74 -0.72
N GLU A 100 11.83 -4.45 0.55
CA GLU A 100 13.15 -3.98 0.95
C GLU A 100 14.22 -5.09 0.87
N ASN A 101 13.85 -6.35 1.13
CA ASN A 101 14.78 -7.49 1.08
C ASN A 101 15.07 -7.96 -0.36
N ASP A 102 14.06 -8.00 -1.23
CA ASP A 102 14.25 -8.38 -2.64
C ASP A 102 15.04 -7.32 -3.41
N LYS A 103 14.80 -6.02 -3.14
CA LYS A 103 15.58 -4.91 -3.72
C LYS A 103 17.05 -4.94 -3.27
N LYS A 104 17.33 -5.25 -2.00
CA LYS A 104 18.73 -5.40 -1.50
C LYS A 104 19.50 -6.52 -2.21
N ASN A 105 18.85 -7.64 -2.49
CA ASN A 105 19.45 -8.76 -3.22
C ASN A 105 19.75 -8.39 -4.68
N LEU A 106 18.81 -7.72 -5.36
CA LEU A 106 18.98 -7.26 -6.74
C LEU A 106 20.07 -6.19 -6.88
N ILE A 107 20.15 -5.24 -5.94
CA ILE A 107 21.23 -4.25 -5.86
C ILE A 107 22.58 -4.97 -5.73
N SER A 108 22.68 -5.95 -4.83
CA SER A 108 23.93 -6.69 -4.61
C SER A 108 24.39 -7.49 -5.84
N GLN A 109 23.46 -8.04 -6.62
CA GLN A 109 23.77 -8.72 -7.89
C GLN A 109 24.27 -7.75 -8.96
N LYS A 110 23.62 -6.60 -9.13
CA LYS A 110 24.06 -5.57 -10.10
C LYS A 110 25.43 -4.99 -9.75
N PHE A 111 25.72 -4.76 -8.47
CA PHE A 111 27.05 -4.33 -8.03
C PHE A 111 28.14 -5.34 -8.41
N LYS A 112 27.90 -6.65 -8.26
CA LYS A 112 28.84 -7.69 -8.71
C LYS A 112 29.05 -7.68 -10.23
N SER A 113 27.99 -7.45 -11.01
CA SER A 113 28.06 -7.33 -12.46
C SER A 113 28.94 -6.15 -12.88
N ILE A 114 28.69 -4.95 -12.34
CA ILE A 114 29.48 -3.76 -12.66
C ILE A 114 30.93 -3.92 -12.20
N TYR A 115 31.17 -4.50 -11.01
CA TYR A 115 32.53 -4.74 -10.52
C TYR A 115 33.34 -5.59 -11.49
N LYS A 116 32.75 -6.69 -11.99
CA LYS A 116 33.37 -7.57 -12.99
C LYS A 116 33.64 -6.86 -14.31
N GLN A 117 32.76 -5.93 -14.72
CA GLN A 117 32.98 -5.13 -15.93
C GLN A 117 34.08 -4.08 -15.76
N VAL A 118 34.19 -3.47 -14.59
CA VAL A 118 35.25 -2.50 -14.29
C VAL A 118 36.62 -3.19 -14.28
N GLU A 119 36.74 -4.38 -13.70
CA GLU A 119 37.98 -5.16 -13.70
C GLU A 119 38.42 -5.58 -15.11
N VAL A 120 37.48 -5.94 -15.99
CA VAL A 120 37.81 -6.46 -17.33
C VAL A 120 37.97 -5.36 -18.37
N ASN A 121 37.12 -4.32 -18.34
CA ASN A 121 37.00 -3.33 -19.42
C ASN A 121 37.41 -1.90 -19.03
N ASN A 122 37.69 -1.63 -17.74
CA ASN A 122 37.93 -0.27 -17.21
C ASN A 122 36.84 0.77 -17.55
N CYS A 123 35.66 0.33 -17.99
CA CYS A 123 34.56 1.21 -18.39
C CYS A 123 33.20 0.62 -18.03
N ILE A 124 32.22 1.50 -17.80
CA ILE A 124 30.85 1.14 -17.38
C ILE A 124 29.85 1.73 -18.37
N PRO A 125 28.91 0.94 -18.93
CA PRO A 125 27.87 1.47 -19.79
C PRO A 125 26.92 2.43 -19.05
N LYS A 126 26.59 3.58 -19.66
CA LYS A 126 25.65 4.58 -19.11
C LYS A 126 24.32 3.97 -18.65
N LYS A 127 23.78 3.03 -19.44
CA LYS A 127 22.51 2.35 -19.15
C LYS A 127 22.55 1.53 -17.86
N GLU A 128 23.67 0.86 -17.59
CA GLU A 128 23.83 0.07 -16.37
C GLU A 128 23.93 0.97 -15.14
N MET A 129 24.68 2.07 -15.25
CA MET A 129 24.81 3.07 -14.19
C MET A 129 23.44 3.67 -13.81
N ILE A 130 22.67 4.11 -14.81
CA ILE A 130 21.31 4.63 -14.60
C ILE A 130 20.41 3.57 -13.95
N SER A 131 20.48 2.33 -14.45
CA SER A 131 19.64 1.25 -13.93
C SER A 131 19.93 0.88 -12.47
N ILE A 132 21.14 1.15 -11.97
CA ILE A 132 21.46 1.01 -10.55
C ILE A 132 20.96 2.23 -9.78
N ILE A 133 21.18 3.44 -10.30
CA ILE A 133 20.70 4.69 -9.68
C ILE A 133 19.18 4.65 -9.47
N ASP A 134 18.41 4.24 -10.47
CA ASP A 134 16.93 4.16 -10.38
C ASP A 134 16.47 3.12 -9.34
N LEU A 135 17.19 2.00 -9.21
CA LEU A 135 16.92 0.97 -8.19
C LEU A 135 17.26 1.46 -6.78
N ILE A 136 18.25 2.34 -6.69
CA ILE A 136 18.74 2.94 -5.47
C ILE A 136 17.77 4.02 -4.97
N ASP A 137 17.32 4.91 -5.86
CA ASP A 137 16.30 5.95 -5.60
C ASP A 137 14.99 5.34 -5.08
N SER A 138 14.61 4.17 -5.60
CA SER A 138 13.35 3.50 -5.25
C SER A 138 13.39 2.63 -3.98
N SER A 139 14.57 2.45 -3.35
CA SER A 139 14.73 1.51 -2.23
C SER A 139 15.21 2.14 -0.93
N ASN A 140 15.86 3.31 -0.93
CA ASN A 140 16.38 3.99 0.28
C ASN A 140 17.32 3.14 1.18
N VAL A 141 17.79 1.97 0.75
CA VAL A 141 18.65 1.09 1.56
C VAL A 141 19.99 0.85 0.90
N ILE A 142 21.00 1.64 1.28
CA ILE A 142 22.35 1.53 0.73
C ILE A 142 23.44 1.83 1.75
N ASP A 143 24.47 0.99 1.71
CA ASP A 143 25.73 1.24 2.39
C ASP A 143 26.49 2.39 1.73
N THR A 144 26.94 3.34 2.54
CA THR A 144 27.58 4.57 2.09
C THR A 144 28.82 4.33 1.23
N ASP A 145 29.51 3.21 1.46
CA ASP A 145 30.71 2.80 0.73
C ASP A 145 30.37 2.35 -0.69
N LYS A 146 29.23 1.67 -0.88
CA LYS A 146 28.72 1.27 -2.21
C LYS A 146 28.31 2.48 -3.04
N LEU A 147 27.75 3.52 -2.41
CA LEU A 147 27.38 4.75 -3.10
C LEU A 147 28.60 5.61 -3.47
N LEU A 148 29.63 5.64 -2.62
CA LEU A 148 30.91 6.28 -2.94
C LEU A 148 31.65 5.54 -4.06
N LEU A 149 31.53 4.22 -4.11
CA LEU A 149 32.05 3.41 -5.20
C LEU A 149 31.34 3.74 -6.52
N LEU A 150 30.02 3.96 -6.50
CA LEU A 150 29.27 4.43 -7.68
C LEU A 150 29.71 5.81 -8.15
N LEU A 151 29.93 6.76 -7.21
CA LEU A 151 30.47 8.08 -7.55
C LEU A 151 31.87 8.01 -8.15
N TYR A 152 32.73 7.11 -7.63
CA TYR A 152 34.04 6.83 -8.22
C TYR A 152 33.90 6.28 -9.64
N TRP A 153 33.00 5.34 -9.83
CA TRP A 153 32.69 4.71 -11.10
C TRP A 153 32.10 5.63 -12.15
N CYS A 154 31.48 6.77 -11.79
CA CYS A 154 31.06 7.80 -12.73
C CYS A 154 32.20 8.26 -13.65
N ASN A 155 33.45 8.25 -13.19
CA ASN A 155 34.61 8.60 -14.01
C ASN A 155 34.89 7.59 -15.12
N ASN A 156 34.46 6.35 -14.94
CA ASN A 156 34.65 5.25 -15.86
C ASN A 156 33.41 5.00 -16.73
N VAL A 157 32.34 5.81 -16.60
CA VAL A 157 31.12 5.66 -17.40
C VAL A 157 31.33 6.18 -18.83
N THR A 158 30.97 5.36 -19.83
CA THR A 158 31.00 5.73 -21.25
C THR A 158 29.85 6.69 -21.58
N CYS A 159 30.04 7.98 -21.30
CA CYS A 159 29.07 9.05 -21.59
C CYS A 159 29.76 10.40 -21.77
N LEU A 160 29.02 11.38 -22.31
CA LEU A 160 29.49 12.77 -22.44
C LEU A 160 29.70 13.40 -21.05
N PRO A 161 30.63 14.35 -20.89
CA PRO A 161 30.88 15.02 -19.61
C PRO A 161 29.63 15.62 -18.96
N VAL A 162 28.72 16.18 -19.76
CA VAL A 162 27.44 16.76 -19.29
C VAL A 162 26.53 15.70 -18.67
N ASP A 163 26.47 14.51 -19.25
CA ASP A 163 25.68 13.40 -18.72
C ASP A 163 26.30 12.80 -17.46
N ARG A 164 27.64 12.79 -17.40
CA ARG A 164 28.39 12.34 -16.22
C ARG A 164 28.11 13.22 -15.01
N ILE A 165 28.02 14.53 -15.21
CA ILE A 165 27.67 15.50 -14.15
C ILE A 165 26.25 15.22 -13.64
N LYS A 166 25.27 15.03 -14.53
CA LYS A 166 23.89 14.70 -14.13
C LYS A 166 23.78 13.40 -13.33
N LEU A 167 24.55 12.38 -13.71
CA LEU A 167 24.61 11.11 -12.97
C LEU A 167 25.28 11.26 -11.60
N ALA A 168 26.32 12.09 -11.52
CA ALA A 168 26.95 12.40 -10.25
C ALA A 168 25.99 13.17 -9.34
N GLU A 169 25.24 14.13 -9.88
CA GLU A 169 24.23 14.91 -9.14
C GLU A 169 23.11 14.02 -8.59
N SER A 170 22.56 13.10 -9.38
CA SER A 170 21.52 12.17 -8.91
C SER A 170 22.00 11.24 -7.80
N LEU A 171 23.18 10.62 -7.98
CA LEU A 171 23.82 9.79 -6.94
C LEU A 171 24.06 10.57 -5.65
N TRP A 172 24.38 11.85 -5.76
CA TRP A 172 24.64 12.68 -4.59
C TRP A 172 23.37 13.07 -3.83
N ILE A 173 22.28 13.35 -4.55
CA ILE A 173 20.95 13.55 -3.93
C ILE A 173 20.59 12.32 -3.11
N ILE A 174 20.82 11.12 -3.64
CA ILE A 174 20.58 9.88 -2.92
C ILE A 174 21.47 9.76 -1.67
N LEU A 175 22.74 10.16 -1.76
CA LEU A 175 23.66 10.19 -0.61
C LEU A 175 23.17 11.10 0.52
N THR A 176 22.49 12.20 0.18
CA THR A 176 21.91 13.12 1.16
C THR A 176 20.66 12.58 1.84
N VAL A 177 19.85 11.79 1.13
CA VAL A 177 18.60 11.19 1.64
C VAL A 177 18.89 9.97 2.52
N CYS A 178 19.86 9.12 2.14
CA CYS A 178 20.16 7.87 2.85
C CYS A 178 20.91 8.06 4.19
N LYS A 179 21.54 9.21 4.46
CA LYS A 179 22.46 9.42 5.61
C LYS A 179 21.86 10.11 6.84
N ASN A 180 20.62 9.78 7.20
CA ASN A 180 20.09 10.20 8.50
C ASN A 180 20.59 9.36 9.69
N GLU A 181 21.34 8.26 9.48
CA GLU A 181 21.72 7.35 10.58
C GLU A 181 23.22 7.19 10.91
N HIS A 182 24.17 7.71 10.10
CA HIS A 182 25.61 7.63 10.43
C HIS A 182 26.37 8.97 10.37
N ASN A 183 27.24 9.19 11.37
CA ASN A 183 28.12 10.35 11.52
C ASN A 183 29.19 10.40 10.42
N PHE A 184 28.85 11.02 9.30
CA PHE A 184 29.73 11.22 8.15
C PHE A 184 30.45 12.58 8.24
N SER A 185 31.80 12.58 8.13
CA SER A 185 32.60 13.81 8.12
C SER A 185 32.89 14.27 6.69
N ILE A 186 32.13 15.25 6.21
CA ILE A 186 32.32 15.89 4.89
C ILE A 186 33.73 16.48 4.73
N ILE A 187 34.33 16.97 5.82
CA ILE A 187 35.67 17.56 5.81
C ILE A 187 36.73 16.52 5.45
N ASN A 188 36.58 15.28 5.92
CA ASN A 188 37.51 14.20 5.58
C ASN A 188 37.35 13.80 4.11
N LEU A 189 36.11 13.78 3.59
CA LEU A 189 35.87 13.47 2.19
C LEU A 189 36.42 14.55 1.23
N LEU A 190 36.29 15.84 1.59
CA LEU A 190 36.92 16.93 0.84
C LEU A 190 38.45 16.78 0.80
N LYS A 191 39.07 16.40 1.93
CA LYS A 191 40.51 16.11 1.99
C LYS A 191 40.86 14.91 1.11
N ASP A 192 40.11 13.82 1.18
CA ASP A 192 40.36 12.63 0.36
C ASP A 192 40.20 12.91 -1.14
N MET A 193 39.24 13.75 -1.54
CA MET A 193 39.10 14.23 -2.92
C MET A 193 40.36 14.97 -3.37
N THR A 194 40.86 15.90 -2.55
CA THR A 194 42.10 16.63 -2.86
C THR A 194 43.32 15.71 -2.91
N HIS A 195 43.45 14.73 -2.01
CA HIS A 195 44.51 13.72 -2.03
C HIS A 195 44.46 12.86 -3.30
N LYS A 196 43.26 12.57 -3.81
CA LYS A 196 43.04 11.85 -5.07
C LYS A 196 43.09 12.75 -6.31
N LYS A 197 43.53 14.01 -6.18
CA LYS A 197 43.61 15.02 -7.25
C LYS A 197 42.26 15.34 -7.92
N ILE A 198 41.16 15.18 -7.20
CA ILE A 198 39.80 15.55 -7.62
C ILE A 198 39.43 16.84 -6.89
N TYR A 199 39.13 17.90 -7.63
CA TYR A 199 38.84 19.21 -7.04
C TYR A 199 37.33 19.46 -6.91
N PRO A 200 36.84 19.79 -5.71
CA PRO A 200 35.46 20.21 -5.51
C PRO A 200 35.14 21.47 -6.33
N ASN A 201 33.94 21.51 -6.91
CA ASN A 201 33.44 22.65 -7.67
C ASN A 201 32.26 23.34 -6.94
N GLU A 202 31.71 24.40 -7.53
CA GLU A 202 30.58 25.18 -7.01
C GLU A 202 29.41 24.29 -6.56
N ASN A 203 28.96 23.38 -7.43
CA ASN A 203 27.87 22.43 -7.12
C ASN A 203 28.24 21.56 -5.92
N THR A 204 29.49 21.09 -5.82
CA THR A 204 29.93 20.27 -4.69
C THR A 204 29.75 21.02 -3.36
N TYR A 205 30.13 22.30 -3.29
CA TYR A 205 29.96 23.15 -2.11
C TYR A 205 28.48 23.42 -1.80
N GLU A 206 27.67 23.73 -2.82
CA GLU A 206 26.23 23.99 -2.65
C GLU A 206 25.51 22.79 -2.03
N ILE A 207 25.82 21.56 -2.49
CA ILE A 207 25.15 20.39 -1.95
C ILE A 207 25.64 20.04 -0.53
N TYR A 208 26.90 20.33 -0.18
CA TYR A 208 27.36 20.19 1.22
C TYR A 208 26.71 21.21 2.16
N ILE A 209 26.51 22.45 1.68
CA ILE A 209 25.75 23.47 2.41
C ILE A 209 24.32 22.98 2.63
N LYS A 210 23.67 22.45 1.60
CA LYS A 210 22.33 21.84 1.69
C LYS A 210 22.28 20.75 2.76
N TYR A 211 23.24 19.83 2.77
CA TYR A 211 23.31 18.75 3.75
C TYR A 211 23.36 19.27 5.19
N TYR A 212 24.28 20.19 5.48
CA TYR A 212 24.42 20.72 6.85
C TYR A 212 23.22 21.56 7.28
N CYS A 213 22.60 22.30 6.35
CA CYS A 213 21.36 23.00 6.61
C CYS A 213 20.19 22.04 6.90
N MET A 214 20.05 20.94 6.15
CA MET A 214 19.01 19.93 6.41
C MET A 214 19.19 19.26 7.78
N LYS A 215 20.44 19.05 8.23
CA LYS A 215 20.74 18.57 9.59
C LYS A 215 20.65 19.64 10.68
N GLY A 216 20.34 20.90 10.34
CA GLY A 216 20.27 22.02 11.28
C GLY A 216 21.63 22.48 11.82
N ASN A 217 22.74 22.05 11.23
CA ASN A 217 24.09 22.47 11.64
C ASN A 217 24.56 23.67 10.81
N ILE A 218 24.01 24.85 11.14
CA ILE A 218 24.31 26.12 10.45
C ILE A 218 25.80 26.44 10.47
N ASN A 219 26.49 26.22 11.59
CA ASN A 219 27.89 26.62 11.75
C ASN A 219 28.78 25.97 10.68
N LYS A 220 28.60 24.67 10.42
CA LYS A 220 29.35 23.97 9.37
C LYS A 220 28.93 24.40 7.96
N ALA A 221 27.66 24.73 7.75
CA ALA A 221 27.19 25.28 6.47
C ALA A 221 27.82 26.66 6.17
N LEU A 222 27.93 27.54 7.17
CA LEU A 222 28.57 28.85 7.03
C LEU A 222 30.08 28.74 6.80
N MET A 223 30.75 27.79 7.44
CA MET A 223 32.18 27.52 7.18
C MET A 223 32.40 27.15 5.72
N LEU A 224 31.58 26.25 5.16
CA LEU A 224 31.67 25.87 3.76
C LEU A 224 31.36 27.02 2.81
N LEU A 225 30.40 27.88 3.15
CA LEU A 225 30.11 29.08 2.37
C LEU A 225 31.28 30.07 2.39
N HIS A 226 31.97 30.19 3.52
CA HIS A 226 33.16 31.02 3.63
C HIS A 226 34.33 30.46 2.80
N ASP A 227 34.51 29.15 2.78
CA ASP A 227 35.50 28.48 1.93
C ASP A 227 35.17 28.65 0.45
N MET A 228 33.89 28.54 0.08
CA MET A 228 33.39 28.80 -1.28
C MET A 228 33.71 30.23 -1.75
N ARG A 229 33.60 31.23 -0.84
CA ARG A 229 34.01 32.63 -1.11
C ARG A 229 35.52 32.78 -1.28
N LYS A 230 36.33 32.11 -0.45
CA LYS A 230 37.80 32.14 -0.58
C LYS A 230 38.26 31.56 -1.92
N LEU A 231 37.59 30.52 -2.39
CA LEU A 231 37.84 29.88 -3.67
C LEU A 231 37.26 30.65 -4.88
N LYS A 232 36.64 31.82 -4.63
CA LYS A 232 36.02 32.70 -5.64
C LYS A 232 34.91 32.02 -6.46
N PHE A 233 34.23 31.02 -5.91
CA PHE A 233 33.03 30.46 -6.55
C PHE A 233 31.83 31.43 -6.44
N SER A 234 30.95 31.43 -7.44
CA SER A 234 29.71 32.21 -7.38
C SER A 234 28.78 31.69 -6.29
N ILE A 235 28.07 32.61 -5.63
CA ILE A 235 27.03 32.24 -4.67
C ILE A 235 25.69 32.26 -5.40
N SER A 236 25.08 31.10 -5.57
CA SER A 236 23.77 30.95 -6.18
C SER A 236 22.65 31.45 -5.24
N LYS A 237 21.51 31.84 -5.83
CA LYS A 237 20.31 32.22 -5.06
C LYS A 237 19.82 31.08 -4.15
N SER A 238 19.99 29.83 -4.60
CA SER A 238 19.65 28.60 -3.86
C SER A 238 20.34 28.53 -2.50
N ILE A 239 21.58 29.01 -2.37
CA ILE A 239 22.30 29.01 -1.07
C ILE A 239 21.57 29.85 -0.01
N PHE A 240 20.93 30.96 -0.37
CA PHE A 240 20.15 31.75 0.59
C PHE A 240 18.92 31.01 1.09
N ASP A 241 18.20 30.31 0.19
CA ASP A 241 17.08 29.45 0.55
C ASP A 241 17.55 28.29 1.45
N LEU A 242 18.68 27.66 1.14
CA LEU A 242 19.29 26.61 1.97
C LEU A 242 19.69 27.11 3.36
N LEU A 243 20.28 28.30 3.47
CA LEU A 243 20.64 28.87 4.77
C LEU A 243 19.40 29.16 5.62
N MET A 244 18.34 29.74 5.02
CA MET A 244 17.08 29.92 5.73
C MET A 244 16.51 28.57 6.19
N LEU A 245 16.60 27.51 5.36
CA LEU A 245 16.19 26.17 5.75
C LEU A 245 16.99 25.70 6.97
N GLY A 246 18.31 25.93 6.99
CA GLY A 246 19.16 25.67 8.14
C GLY A 246 18.65 26.38 9.40
N TYR A 247 18.53 27.71 9.37
CA TYR A 247 18.06 28.50 10.52
C TYR A 247 16.62 28.14 10.93
N SER A 248 15.78 27.73 9.99
CA SER A 248 14.42 27.26 10.27
C SER A 248 14.44 25.95 11.06
N GLN A 249 15.41 25.07 10.83
CA GLN A 249 15.55 23.82 11.59
C GLN A 249 15.88 24.09 13.05
N SER A 250 16.66 25.13 13.36
CA SER A 250 16.92 25.56 14.73
C SER A 250 15.85 26.50 15.32
N GLY A 251 14.82 26.86 14.55
CA GLY A 251 13.76 27.80 14.99
C GLY A 251 14.22 29.25 15.13
N ASP A 252 15.36 29.62 14.52
CA ASP A 252 15.98 30.94 14.67
C ASP A 252 15.40 31.95 13.68
N ILE A 253 14.26 32.55 14.05
CA ILE A 253 13.55 33.53 13.23
C ILE A 253 14.41 34.76 12.94
N LYS A 254 15.24 35.19 13.89
CA LYS A 254 15.99 36.45 13.76
C LYS A 254 16.89 36.35 12.53
N ASN A 255 17.59 35.23 12.40
CA ASN A 255 18.46 34.98 11.27
C ASN A 255 17.70 34.68 9.96
N VAL A 256 16.54 34.01 10.02
CA VAL A 256 15.66 33.86 8.84
C VAL A 256 15.21 35.25 8.32
N ASN A 257 14.76 36.15 9.21
CA ASN A 257 14.36 37.51 8.83
C ASN A 257 15.54 38.36 8.34
N ASN A 258 16.72 38.19 8.91
CA ASN A 258 17.93 38.87 8.45
C ASN A 258 18.28 38.46 7.01
N ILE A 259 18.21 37.16 6.69
CA ILE A 259 18.44 36.68 5.32
C ILE A 259 17.37 37.21 4.36
N LEU A 260 16.10 37.27 4.76
CA LEU A 260 15.05 37.88 3.94
C LEU A 260 15.29 39.36 3.65
N ASN A 261 15.77 40.10 4.66
CA ASN A 261 16.11 41.51 4.47
C ASN A 261 17.30 41.68 3.52
N ILE A 262 18.30 40.81 3.62
CA ILE A 262 19.43 40.75 2.69
C ILE A 262 18.92 40.46 1.27
N MET A 263 18.06 39.45 1.08
CA MET A 263 17.46 39.15 -0.23
C MET A 263 16.70 40.36 -0.80
N LYS A 264 15.94 41.09 0.02
CA LYS A 264 15.24 42.32 -0.39
C LYS A 264 16.21 43.43 -0.80
N GLN A 265 17.29 43.66 -0.03
CA GLN A 265 18.32 44.65 -0.33
C GLN A 265 19.00 44.39 -1.68
N TYR A 266 19.27 43.12 -1.98
CA TYR A 266 19.83 42.69 -3.26
C TYR A 266 18.78 42.54 -4.39
N LYS A 267 17.54 42.99 -4.16
CA LYS A 267 16.40 42.86 -5.12
C LYS A 267 16.19 41.43 -5.63
N LEU A 268 16.49 40.43 -4.80
CA LEU A 268 16.22 39.03 -5.10
C LEU A 268 14.76 38.70 -4.75
N ASN A 269 13.98 38.31 -5.75
CA ASN A 269 12.58 37.92 -5.54
C ASN A 269 12.51 36.66 -4.67
N ALA A 270 11.68 36.67 -3.61
CA ALA A 270 11.38 35.47 -2.84
C ALA A 270 10.81 34.37 -3.75
N THR A 271 11.25 33.13 -3.59
CA THR A 271 10.76 31.96 -4.32
C THR A 271 9.68 31.23 -3.49
N ASN A 272 9.01 30.26 -4.10
CA ASN A 272 8.09 29.37 -3.39
C ASN A 272 8.77 28.66 -2.22
N GLU A 273 10.03 28.26 -2.40
CA GLU A 273 10.86 27.64 -1.36
C GLU A 273 11.13 28.62 -0.22
N THR A 274 11.42 29.89 -0.52
CA THR A 274 11.55 30.96 0.49
C THR A 274 10.31 31.02 1.38
N TYR A 275 9.10 31.11 0.80
CA TYR A 275 7.85 31.19 1.58
C TYR A 275 7.57 29.92 2.38
N ALA A 276 7.80 28.74 1.80
CA ALA A 276 7.63 27.46 2.50
C ALA A 276 8.54 27.35 3.74
N ILE A 277 9.79 27.80 3.63
CA ILE A 277 10.76 27.79 4.73
C ILE A 277 10.35 28.77 5.84
N ILE A 278 9.87 29.97 5.48
CA ILE A 278 9.37 30.95 6.45
C ILE A 278 8.19 30.36 7.22
N MET A 279 7.23 29.77 6.51
CA MET A 279 6.06 29.14 7.12
C MET A 279 6.47 28.00 8.05
N TYR A 280 7.38 27.12 7.61
CA TYR A 280 7.94 26.06 8.45
C TYR A 280 8.59 26.60 9.73
N THR A 281 9.33 27.71 9.62
CA THR A 281 9.97 28.38 10.76
C THR A 281 8.91 28.83 11.77
N TYR A 282 7.91 29.61 11.35
CA TYR A 282 6.85 30.08 12.25
C TYR A 282 5.98 28.94 12.79
N ALA A 283 5.85 27.86 12.03
CA ALA A 283 5.14 26.68 12.45
C ALA A 283 5.93 25.90 13.52
N LYS A 284 7.27 25.84 13.48
CA LYS A 284 8.07 25.31 14.61
C LYS A 284 7.90 26.10 15.90
N LEU A 285 7.51 27.36 15.80
CA LEU A 285 7.38 28.28 16.93
C LEU A 285 5.93 28.44 17.41
N ASN A 286 5.00 27.66 16.85
CA ASN A 286 3.58 27.74 17.11
C ASN A 286 2.98 29.15 16.91
N ASN A 287 3.60 30.00 16.09
CA ASN A 287 3.10 31.37 15.84
C ASN A 287 2.15 31.39 14.64
N ILE A 288 0.92 30.96 14.92
CA ILE A 288 -0.15 30.75 13.93
C ILE A 288 -0.60 32.08 13.28
N VAL A 289 -0.60 33.18 14.02
CA VAL A 289 -1.04 34.51 13.53
C VAL A 289 -0.14 34.95 12.37
N LYS A 290 1.18 34.81 12.51
CA LYS A 290 2.12 35.13 11.44
C LYS A 290 2.05 34.15 10.28
N ILE A 291 1.76 32.87 10.52
CA ILE A 291 1.49 31.92 9.43
C ILE A 291 0.30 32.40 8.60
N LYS A 292 -0.78 32.88 9.24
CA LYS A 292 -1.95 33.46 8.54
C LYS A 292 -1.59 34.71 7.73
N GLU A 293 -0.75 35.59 8.25
CA GLU A 293 -0.27 36.78 7.52
C GLU A 293 0.62 36.41 6.33
N ILE A 294 1.56 35.47 6.52
CA ILE A 294 2.47 35.01 5.46
C ILE A 294 1.71 34.24 4.39
N ILE A 295 0.65 33.50 4.73
CA ILE A 295 -0.27 32.94 3.75
C ILE A 295 -0.80 34.08 2.89
N LYS A 296 -1.44 35.11 3.48
CA LYS A 296 -1.97 36.29 2.76
C LYS A 296 -0.94 36.99 1.88
N ASP A 297 0.29 37.15 2.37
CA ASP A 297 1.37 37.78 1.63
C ASP A 297 1.93 36.88 0.51
N SER A 298 2.00 35.57 0.74
CA SER A 298 2.39 34.59 -0.28
C SER A 298 1.37 34.58 -1.42
N ILE A 299 0.08 34.74 -1.15
CA ILE A 299 -0.98 34.79 -2.18
C ILE A 299 -0.84 36.05 -3.05
N LYS A 300 -0.55 37.21 -2.45
CA LYS A 300 -0.27 38.46 -3.18
C LYS A 300 1.02 38.37 -4.02
N ALA A 301 2.02 37.64 -3.54
CA ALA A 301 3.26 37.40 -4.26
C ALA A 301 3.11 36.34 -5.37
N LEU A 302 2.29 35.31 -5.15
CA LEU A 302 2.01 34.21 -6.08
C LEU A 302 1.09 34.64 -7.22
N SER A 303 0.12 35.55 -6.97
CA SER A 303 -0.68 36.18 -8.03
C SER A 303 0.16 37.00 -9.01
N ASN A 304 1.30 37.52 -8.56
CA ASN A 304 2.21 38.31 -9.39
C ASN A 304 3.19 37.45 -10.22
N ILE A 305 3.24 36.13 -10.00
CA ILE A 305 4.19 35.20 -10.67
C ILE A 305 3.46 34.13 -11.52
N GLY A 306 2.12 34.10 -11.55
CA GLY A 306 1.36 33.27 -12.50
C GLY A 306 1.36 31.76 -12.19
N LEU A 307 1.56 31.38 -10.93
CA LEU A 307 1.40 30.00 -10.49
C LEU A 307 -0.03 29.78 -9.98
N ASN A 308 -0.88 29.28 -10.89
CA ASN A 308 -2.25 28.89 -10.57
C ASN A 308 -2.30 27.62 -9.69
N ASN A 309 -3.46 27.38 -9.08
CA ASN A 309 -3.80 26.27 -8.17
C ASN A 309 -3.48 24.83 -8.67
N GLU A 310 -2.94 24.68 -9.88
CA GLU A 310 -2.66 23.42 -10.58
C GLU A 310 -1.16 23.05 -10.57
N HIS A 311 -0.27 23.90 -10.05
CA HIS A 311 1.16 23.64 -10.09
C HIS A 311 1.60 22.60 -9.01
N PRO A 312 2.37 21.54 -9.35
CA PRO A 312 2.76 20.45 -8.43
C PRO A 312 3.52 20.90 -7.17
N GLN A 313 4.28 22.00 -7.29
CA GLN A 313 5.01 22.59 -6.16
C GLN A 313 4.06 23.24 -5.12
N PHE A 314 2.91 23.77 -5.55
CA PHE A 314 1.91 24.35 -4.65
C PHE A 314 1.25 23.27 -3.78
N GLU A 315 0.93 22.12 -4.37
CA GLU A 315 0.40 20.95 -3.65
C GLU A 315 1.40 20.40 -2.61
N SER A 316 2.69 20.34 -2.98
CA SER A 316 3.76 19.85 -2.10
C SER A 316 3.94 20.74 -0.86
N ILE A 317 3.88 22.06 -1.06
CA ILE A 317 3.97 23.06 0.02
C ILE A 317 2.74 22.97 0.94
N LEU A 318 1.53 22.86 0.37
CA LEU A 318 0.30 22.73 1.15
C LEU A 318 0.26 21.41 1.95
N ARG A 319 0.76 20.30 1.41
CA ARG A 319 0.91 19.02 2.14
C ARG A 319 1.86 19.15 3.33
N LEU A 320 2.99 19.83 3.15
CA LEU A 320 3.95 20.08 4.24
C LEU A 320 3.36 20.99 5.31
N ILE A 321 2.61 22.02 4.91
CA ILE A 321 1.90 22.94 5.82
C ILE A 321 0.83 22.17 6.62
N LEU A 322 -0.04 21.40 5.98
CA LEU A 322 -1.08 20.61 6.67
C LEU A 322 -0.46 19.58 7.61
N LYS A 323 0.60 18.90 7.18
CA LYS A 323 1.36 17.96 8.03
C LYS A 323 1.88 18.67 9.28
N HIS A 324 2.45 19.86 9.15
CA HIS A 324 3.00 20.60 10.28
C HIS A 324 1.92 21.20 11.17
N ILE A 325 0.87 21.79 10.60
CA ILE A 325 -0.28 22.37 11.31
C ILE A 325 -0.97 21.34 12.21
N ILE A 326 -1.16 20.12 11.69
CA ILE A 326 -1.78 19.03 12.46
C ILE A 326 -0.84 18.50 13.54
N ASN A 327 0.48 18.65 13.33
CA ASN A 327 1.47 18.31 14.35
C ASN A 327 1.47 19.28 15.54
N THR A 328 0.93 20.50 15.39
CA THR A 328 1.01 21.59 16.38
C THR A 328 -0.31 21.88 17.12
N LYS A 329 -1.26 20.94 17.17
CA LYS A 329 -2.53 21.04 17.95
C LYS A 329 -3.33 22.33 17.69
N MET A 330 -3.78 22.55 16.45
CA MET A 330 -4.74 23.63 16.14
C MET A 330 -6.20 23.20 16.31
N VAL A 331 -7.08 24.20 16.51
CA VAL A 331 -8.55 24.08 16.59
C VAL A 331 -9.12 23.87 15.17
N ILE A 332 -10.16 23.06 15.05
CA ILE A 332 -10.77 22.63 13.76
C ILE A 332 -11.20 23.78 12.86
N GLU A 333 -11.62 24.89 13.46
CA GLU A 333 -12.07 26.11 12.77
C GLU A 333 -10.99 26.66 11.83
N ASP A 334 -9.73 26.60 12.26
CA ASP A 334 -8.60 27.07 11.46
C ASP A 334 -8.27 26.12 10.29
N ILE A 335 -8.46 24.81 10.48
CA ILE A 335 -8.30 23.81 9.43
C ILE A 335 -9.39 24.00 8.35
N ILE A 336 -10.62 24.25 8.77
CA ILE A 336 -11.74 24.52 7.86
C ILE A 336 -11.50 25.81 7.07
N LEU A 337 -11.06 26.88 7.74
CA LEU A 337 -10.76 28.16 7.09
C LEU A 337 -9.63 28.02 6.08
N PHE A 338 -8.59 27.23 6.40
CA PHE A 338 -7.51 26.90 5.48
C PHE A 338 -7.97 26.08 4.27
N CYS A 339 -8.82 25.05 4.47
CA CYS A 339 -9.34 24.27 3.34
C CYS A 339 -10.29 25.11 2.47
N ASN A 340 -11.06 26.03 3.05
CA ASN A 340 -11.99 26.93 2.33
C ASN A 340 -11.27 28.07 1.59
N PHE A 341 -9.99 28.31 1.88
CA PHE A 341 -9.21 29.42 1.37
C PHE A 341 -9.15 29.48 -0.18
N THR A 342 -9.23 28.34 -0.86
CA THR A 342 -9.16 28.28 -2.34
C THR A 342 -10.50 28.54 -3.04
N GLY A 343 -11.62 28.63 -2.30
CA GLY A 343 -12.98 28.84 -2.85
C GLY A 343 -13.52 27.71 -3.73
N ASN A 344 -12.66 26.78 -4.18
CA ASN A 344 -13.00 25.65 -5.03
C ASN A 344 -13.34 24.40 -4.19
N LYS A 345 -14.54 23.84 -4.41
CA LYS A 345 -15.06 22.67 -3.68
C LYS A 345 -14.23 21.39 -3.87
N GLU A 346 -13.60 21.19 -5.03
CA GLU A 346 -12.78 19.98 -5.28
C GLU A 346 -11.43 20.06 -4.56
N ILE A 347 -10.84 21.24 -4.56
CA ILE A 347 -9.59 21.52 -3.87
C ILE A 347 -9.78 21.44 -2.35
N PHE A 348 -10.90 21.99 -1.84
CA PHE A 348 -11.34 21.81 -0.46
C PHE A 348 -11.42 20.33 -0.07
N LYS A 349 -12.09 19.53 -0.91
CA LYS A 349 -12.25 18.09 -0.75
C LYS A 349 -10.91 17.35 -0.65
N LYS A 350 -9.96 17.62 -1.54
CA LYS A 350 -8.62 17.00 -1.57
C LYS A 350 -7.82 17.34 -0.31
N TYR A 351 -7.79 18.61 0.11
CA TYR A 351 -7.06 19.05 1.30
C TYR A 351 -7.68 18.58 2.61
N PHE A 352 -9.00 18.41 2.64
CA PHE A 352 -9.68 17.86 3.79
C PHE A 352 -9.32 16.38 4.03
N LEU A 353 -9.16 15.57 2.97
CA LEU A 353 -8.69 14.19 3.07
C LEU A 353 -7.24 14.09 3.57
N ILE A 354 -6.36 14.97 3.10
CA ILE A 354 -4.97 15.06 3.58
C ILE A 354 -4.96 15.43 5.08
N SER A 355 -5.83 16.35 5.49
CA SER A 355 -5.96 16.76 6.88
C SER A 355 -6.50 15.63 7.76
N LEU A 356 -7.49 14.89 7.26
CA LEU A 356 -8.01 13.71 7.91
C LEU A 356 -6.92 12.65 8.11
N TYR A 357 -6.11 12.35 7.09
CA TYR A 357 -5.02 11.38 7.15
C TYR A 357 -4.03 11.67 8.30
N TYR A 358 -3.56 12.91 8.40
CA TYR A 358 -2.62 13.28 9.47
C TYR A 358 -3.30 13.32 10.85
N SER A 359 -4.58 13.70 10.91
CA SER A 359 -5.33 13.65 12.18
C SER A 359 -5.45 12.22 12.70
N LEU A 360 -5.77 11.26 11.81
CA LEU A 360 -5.96 9.85 12.14
C LEU A 360 -4.69 9.24 12.74
N LYS A 361 -3.51 9.76 12.35
CA LYS A 361 -2.22 9.36 12.94
C LYS A 361 -1.97 9.93 14.34
N LYS A 362 -2.56 11.08 14.70
CA LYS A 362 -2.16 11.83 15.92
C LYS A 362 -3.21 11.97 17.02
N ASP A 363 -4.42 12.43 16.72
CA ASP A 363 -5.42 12.78 17.74
C ASP A 363 -6.80 12.19 17.43
N ASP A 364 -7.39 11.49 18.40
CA ASP A 364 -8.71 10.83 18.30
C ASP A 364 -9.84 11.86 18.19
N ASN A 365 -9.78 12.92 19.00
CA ASN A 365 -10.84 13.92 19.07
C ASN A 365 -10.91 14.75 17.80
N LEU A 366 -9.74 15.19 17.32
CA LEU A 366 -9.61 15.92 16.06
C LEU A 366 -10.10 15.07 14.88
N SER A 367 -9.72 13.78 14.84
CA SER A 367 -10.16 12.88 13.77
C SER A 367 -11.67 12.68 13.75
N ILE A 368 -12.32 12.49 14.90
CA ILE A 368 -13.78 12.32 14.95
C ILE A 368 -14.49 13.57 14.45
N LEU A 369 -14.01 14.75 14.85
CA LEU A 369 -14.59 16.02 14.39
C LEU A 369 -14.39 16.26 12.89
N LEU A 370 -13.22 15.91 12.35
CA LEU A 370 -12.97 15.95 10.91
C LEU A 370 -13.83 14.91 10.16
N LEU A 371 -13.98 13.70 10.69
CA LEU A 371 -14.87 12.69 10.11
C LEU A 371 -16.32 13.20 10.04
N LYS A 372 -16.83 13.90 11.06
CA LYS A 372 -18.19 14.48 11.05
C LYS A 372 -18.39 15.46 9.89
N ILE A 373 -17.35 16.23 9.58
CA ILE A 373 -17.37 17.14 8.42
C ILE A 373 -17.22 16.35 7.11
N CYS A 374 -16.34 15.35 7.05
CA CYS A 374 -16.18 14.46 5.89
C CYS A 374 -17.51 13.81 5.49
N LYS A 375 -18.34 13.40 6.44
CA LYS A 375 -19.66 12.82 6.20
C LYS A 375 -20.56 13.70 5.32
N LYS A 376 -20.37 15.03 5.34
CA LYS A 376 -21.12 15.96 4.49
C LYS A 376 -20.69 15.93 3.02
N TYR A 377 -19.47 15.49 2.74
CA TYR A 377 -18.85 15.56 1.41
C TYR A 377 -18.57 14.18 0.78
N TYR A 378 -18.48 13.13 1.60
CA TYR A 378 -18.05 11.79 1.21
C TYR A 378 -18.87 10.69 1.88
N LEU A 379 -19.04 9.57 1.17
CA LEU A 379 -19.55 8.34 1.75
C LEU A 379 -18.46 7.70 2.61
N LEU A 380 -18.62 7.76 3.93
CA LEU A 380 -17.70 7.15 4.88
C LEU A 380 -17.89 5.64 4.92
N ARG A 381 -16.77 4.91 4.90
CA ARG A 381 -16.71 3.45 5.04
C ARG A 381 -16.07 3.05 6.39
N PRO A 382 -16.24 1.80 6.84
CA PRO A 382 -15.69 1.35 8.14
C PRO A 382 -14.17 1.50 8.27
N HIS A 383 -13.41 1.43 7.17
CA HIS A 383 -11.94 1.53 7.19
C HIS A 383 -11.40 2.87 7.73
N TYR A 384 -12.19 3.95 7.68
CA TYR A 384 -11.80 5.24 8.24
C TYR A 384 -11.65 5.20 9.77
N PHE A 385 -12.29 4.23 10.44
CA PHE A 385 -12.23 4.05 11.88
C PHE A 385 -11.11 3.10 12.32
N TRP A 386 -10.55 2.28 11.43
CA TRP A 386 -9.50 1.32 11.78
C TRP A 386 -8.25 1.98 12.41
N PRO A 387 -7.71 3.10 11.90
CA PRO A 387 -6.58 3.78 12.57
C PRO A 387 -6.90 4.23 14.00
N LEU A 388 -8.14 4.64 14.27
CA LEU A 388 -8.60 5.02 15.61
C LEU A 388 -8.67 3.81 16.54
N LEU A 389 -9.22 2.70 16.04
CA LEU A 389 -9.30 1.43 16.78
C LEU A 389 -7.90 0.90 17.12
N VAL A 390 -6.98 0.88 16.14
CA VAL A 390 -5.57 0.48 16.35
C VAL A 390 -4.89 1.35 17.40
N ARG A 391 -5.15 2.66 17.41
CA ARG A 391 -4.56 3.55 18.41
C ARG A 391 -5.08 3.29 19.82
N GLN A 392 -6.38 3.06 19.98
CA GLN A 392 -6.94 2.68 21.29
C GLN A 392 -6.45 1.30 21.74
N ALA A 393 -6.30 0.38 20.78
CA ALA A 393 -5.73 -0.93 21.02
C ALA A 393 -4.27 -0.88 21.49
N ASN A 394 -3.43 -0.03 20.88
CA ASN A 394 -2.05 0.21 21.32
C ASN A 394 -1.97 0.83 22.74
N LYS A 395 -3.03 1.51 23.18
CA LYS A 395 -3.18 2.03 24.55
C LYS A 395 -3.79 1.00 25.53
N TYR A 396 -4.06 -0.23 25.08
CA TYR A 396 -4.78 -1.27 25.83
C TYR A 396 -6.15 -0.80 26.38
N ASN A 397 -6.79 0.15 25.70
CA ASN A 397 -8.04 0.77 26.16
C ASN A 397 -9.27 0.11 25.52
N VAL A 398 -9.75 -0.97 26.14
CA VAL A 398 -10.95 -1.71 25.66
C VAL A 398 -12.20 -0.83 25.65
N GLN A 399 -12.40 0.01 26.67
CA GLN A 399 -13.55 0.92 26.72
C GLN A 399 -13.47 1.96 25.60
N GLY A 400 -12.27 2.45 25.26
CA GLY A 400 -12.05 3.34 24.12
C GLY A 400 -12.45 2.70 22.80
N ILE A 401 -12.13 1.41 22.59
CA ILE A 401 -12.54 0.64 21.40
C ILE A 401 -14.08 0.55 21.34
N LEU A 402 -14.73 0.18 22.44
CA LEU A 402 -16.19 0.06 22.50
C LEU A 402 -16.90 1.41 22.27
N ASN A 403 -16.39 2.49 22.87
CA ASN A 403 -16.89 3.84 22.65
C ASN A 403 -16.74 4.27 21.17
N LEU A 404 -15.65 3.90 20.50
CA LEU A 404 -15.47 4.18 19.07
C LEU A 404 -16.46 3.39 18.20
N LEU A 405 -16.75 2.14 18.55
CA LEU A 405 -17.81 1.35 17.87
C LEU A 405 -19.18 2.00 18.06
N GLU A 406 -19.46 2.47 19.27
CA GLU A 406 -20.70 3.20 19.58
C GLU A 406 -20.82 4.49 18.77
N ILE A 407 -19.75 5.29 18.69
CA ILE A 407 -19.69 6.50 17.85
C ILE A 407 -19.91 6.13 16.37
N MET A 408 -19.25 5.08 15.88
CA MET A 408 -19.39 4.65 14.49
C MET A 408 -20.85 4.29 14.14
N ILE A 409 -21.55 3.61 15.05
CA ILE A 409 -22.94 3.19 14.84
C ILE A 409 -23.92 4.35 15.06
N ASN A 410 -23.82 5.08 16.17
CA ASN A 410 -24.81 6.08 16.57
C ASN A 410 -24.57 7.46 15.92
N ASP A 411 -23.34 7.95 15.85
CA ASP A 411 -23.04 9.29 15.28
C ASP A 411 -22.89 9.22 13.75
N PHE A 412 -22.32 8.13 13.25
CA PHE A 412 -21.98 8.00 11.84
C PHE A 412 -22.94 7.12 11.03
N ASN A 413 -23.80 6.31 11.66
CA ASN A 413 -24.66 5.32 11.01
C ASN A 413 -23.89 4.32 10.13
N ILE A 414 -22.68 3.95 10.55
CA ILE A 414 -21.81 3.01 9.86
C ILE A 414 -21.75 1.73 10.68
N LEU A 415 -22.12 0.60 10.07
CA LEU A 415 -22.07 -0.70 10.73
C LEU A 415 -20.65 -1.29 10.63
N PRO A 416 -20.15 -1.95 11.69
CA PRO A 416 -18.86 -2.64 11.63
C PRO A 416 -18.90 -3.82 10.65
N CYS A 417 -17.87 -3.94 9.82
CA CYS A 417 -17.64 -5.13 9.00
C CYS A 417 -17.05 -6.28 9.82
N ILE A 418 -17.07 -7.48 9.24
CA ILE A 418 -16.46 -8.67 9.83
C ILE A 418 -14.96 -8.44 10.12
N ASP A 419 -14.23 -7.82 9.20
CA ASP A 419 -12.80 -7.49 9.41
C ASP A 419 -12.59 -6.50 10.55
N THR A 420 -13.48 -5.50 10.69
CA THR A 420 -13.42 -4.52 11.78
C THR A 420 -13.46 -5.23 13.14
N ILE A 421 -14.37 -6.18 13.31
CA ILE A 421 -14.49 -6.92 14.57
C ILE A 421 -13.36 -7.94 14.74
N THR A 422 -13.03 -8.67 13.68
CA THR A 422 -12.02 -9.74 13.69
C THR A 422 -10.62 -9.23 14.02
N ASP A 423 -10.17 -8.16 13.35
CA ASP A 423 -8.77 -7.74 13.38
C ASP A 423 -8.52 -6.60 14.38
N TYR A 424 -9.55 -5.83 14.75
CA TYR A 424 -9.37 -4.62 15.56
C TYR A 424 -10.11 -4.63 16.90
N VAL A 425 -11.05 -5.56 17.12
CA VAL A 425 -11.83 -5.63 18.37
C VAL A 425 -11.54 -6.91 19.14
N LEU A 426 -11.74 -8.08 18.52
CA LEU A 426 -11.55 -9.39 19.17
C LEU A 426 -10.14 -9.66 19.72
N PRO A 427 -9.04 -9.17 19.12
CA PRO A 427 -7.70 -9.39 19.69
C PRO A 427 -7.51 -8.73 21.06
N PHE A 428 -8.33 -7.72 21.38
CA PHE A 428 -8.21 -6.90 22.59
C PHE A 428 -9.33 -7.15 23.61
N THR A 429 -10.30 -8.02 23.29
CA THR A 429 -11.32 -8.45 24.25
C THR A 429 -10.88 -9.73 24.94
N TYR A 430 -10.97 -9.74 26.27
CA TYR A 430 -10.62 -10.89 27.10
C TYR A 430 -11.87 -11.38 27.84
N GLY A 431 -12.03 -12.70 27.93
CA GLY A 431 -13.14 -13.31 28.67
C GLY A 431 -13.75 -14.50 27.95
N LYS A 432 -14.86 -15.00 28.51
CA LYS A 432 -15.60 -16.11 27.89
C LYS A 432 -16.30 -15.61 26.63
N VAL A 433 -16.38 -16.49 25.64
CA VAL A 433 -17.03 -16.23 24.34
C VAL A 433 -18.45 -15.67 24.51
N ILE A 434 -19.22 -16.24 25.44
CA ILE A 434 -20.61 -15.84 25.71
C ILE A 434 -20.68 -14.39 26.21
N ASP A 435 -19.75 -13.99 27.06
CA ASP A 435 -19.73 -12.64 27.66
C ASP A 435 -19.32 -11.60 26.63
N ILE A 436 -18.32 -11.91 25.80
CA ILE A 436 -17.90 -11.05 24.68
C ILE A 436 -19.05 -10.89 23.67
N ARG A 437 -19.75 -11.98 23.35
CA ARG A 437 -20.90 -11.96 22.44
C ARG A 437 -22.03 -11.07 22.97
N LYS A 438 -22.40 -11.24 24.25
CA LYS A 438 -23.39 -10.39 24.92
C LYS A 438 -22.98 -8.92 24.94
N LEU A 439 -21.69 -8.64 25.17
CA LEU A 439 -21.16 -7.29 25.15
C LEU A 439 -21.31 -6.67 23.75
N LEU A 440 -20.89 -7.36 22.69
CA LEU A 440 -21.00 -6.84 21.32
C LEU A 440 -22.47 -6.66 20.88
N MET A 441 -23.38 -7.56 21.28
CA MET A 441 -24.81 -7.40 21.04
C MET A 441 -25.41 -6.18 21.77
N LYS A 442 -24.93 -5.86 22.99
CA LYS A 442 -25.34 -4.64 23.71
C LYS A 442 -25.03 -3.37 22.91
N TYR A 443 -23.94 -3.38 22.14
CA TYR A 443 -23.54 -2.28 21.26
C TYR A 443 -24.21 -2.33 19.87
N LYS A 444 -25.34 -3.04 19.72
CA LYS A 444 -26.16 -3.13 18.49
C LYS A 444 -25.44 -3.76 17.28
N ILE A 445 -24.43 -4.60 17.51
CA ILE A 445 -23.76 -5.32 16.43
C ILE A 445 -24.58 -6.57 16.08
N ASN A 446 -24.79 -6.81 14.79
CA ASN A 446 -25.55 -7.96 14.29
C ASN A 446 -24.87 -9.29 14.68
N GLU A 447 -25.68 -10.25 15.17
CA GLU A 447 -25.27 -11.61 15.52
C GLU A 447 -24.55 -12.33 14.38
N THR A 448 -25.01 -12.19 13.13
CA THR A 448 -24.35 -12.81 11.96
C THR A 448 -22.93 -12.28 11.78
N ILE A 449 -22.71 -10.97 11.95
CA ILE A 449 -21.39 -10.34 11.84
C ILE A 449 -20.49 -10.85 12.97
N ILE A 450 -21.00 -10.93 14.20
CA ILE A 450 -20.24 -11.41 15.36
C ILE A 450 -19.81 -12.86 15.15
N ASN A 451 -20.73 -13.73 14.73
CA ASN A 451 -20.46 -15.16 14.54
C ASN A 451 -19.39 -15.41 13.47
N ASN A 452 -19.51 -14.77 12.32
CA ASN A 452 -18.51 -14.86 11.25
C ASN A 452 -17.15 -14.31 11.69
N SER A 453 -17.14 -13.17 12.39
CA SER A 453 -15.90 -12.56 12.90
C SER A 453 -15.18 -13.46 13.91
N TYR A 454 -15.93 -14.12 14.79
CA TYR A 454 -15.34 -14.99 15.81
C TYR A 454 -14.74 -16.25 15.19
N VAL A 455 -15.43 -16.87 14.23
CA VAL A 455 -14.91 -18.02 13.47
C VAL A 455 -13.65 -17.61 12.71
N LEU A 456 -13.69 -16.50 11.98
CA LEU A 456 -12.53 -15.98 11.24
C LEU A 456 -11.33 -15.70 12.17
N PHE A 457 -11.58 -15.09 13.34
CA PHE A 457 -10.55 -14.82 14.34
C PHE A 457 -9.87 -16.10 14.86
N LEU A 458 -10.64 -17.15 15.13
CA LEU A 458 -10.11 -18.43 15.57
C LEU A 458 -9.31 -19.14 14.47
N LEU A 459 -9.78 -19.06 13.22
CA LEU A 459 -9.07 -19.64 12.07
C LEU A 459 -7.75 -18.91 11.79
N LYS A 460 -7.71 -17.58 11.86
CA LYS A 460 -6.46 -16.79 11.79
C LYS A 460 -5.47 -17.19 12.88
N LYS A 461 -5.96 -17.53 14.09
CA LYS A 461 -5.15 -18.08 15.20
C LYS A 461 -4.83 -19.58 15.06
N ARG A 462 -5.20 -20.21 13.95
CA ARG A 462 -4.98 -21.65 13.65
C ARG A 462 -5.65 -22.60 14.66
N LYS A 463 -6.80 -22.18 15.21
CA LYS A 463 -7.60 -22.90 16.21
C LYS A 463 -8.88 -23.46 15.57
N ILE A 464 -8.73 -24.32 14.56
CA ILE A 464 -9.86 -24.89 13.79
C ILE A 464 -10.84 -25.70 14.65
N ALA A 465 -10.36 -26.47 15.63
CA ALA A 465 -11.22 -27.22 16.54
C ALA A 465 -12.09 -26.32 17.44
N GLU A 466 -11.55 -25.18 17.89
CA GLU A 466 -12.32 -24.19 18.65
C GLU A 466 -13.36 -23.50 17.75
N ALA A 467 -13.01 -23.23 16.47
CA ALA A 467 -13.92 -22.66 15.49
C ALA A 467 -15.10 -23.61 15.19
N ALA A 468 -14.84 -24.90 15.01
CA ALA A 468 -15.88 -25.91 14.83
C ALA A 468 -16.80 -26.02 16.06
N ARG A 469 -16.23 -26.05 17.28
CA ARG A 469 -17.02 -26.02 18.52
C ARG A 469 -17.87 -24.76 18.65
N TYR A 470 -17.35 -23.60 18.23
CA TYR A 470 -18.10 -22.36 18.21
C TYR A 470 -19.34 -22.47 17.30
N MET A 471 -19.16 -22.99 16.07
CA MET A 471 -20.27 -23.17 15.12
C MET A 471 -21.29 -24.22 15.60
N GLN A 472 -20.85 -25.25 16.32
CA GLN A 472 -21.75 -26.22 16.95
C GLN A 472 -22.65 -25.56 18.00
N TYR A 473 -22.07 -24.67 18.81
CA TYR A 473 -22.77 -24.04 19.93
C TYR A 473 -23.64 -22.86 19.48
N PHE A 474 -23.17 -22.04 18.55
CA PHE A 474 -23.88 -20.88 18.02
C PHE A 474 -24.36 -21.17 16.60
N LYS A 475 -25.61 -21.65 16.47
CA LYS A 475 -26.24 -21.85 15.15
C LYS A 475 -26.58 -20.50 14.52
N GLY A 476 -26.21 -20.31 13.26
CA GLY A 476 -26.43 -19.07 12.52
C GLY A 476 -25.90 -19.15 11.08
N GLU A 477 -25.97 -18.03 10.37
CA GLU A 477 -25.45 -17.92 9.00
C GLU A 477 -23.93 -17.68 9.02
N TYR A 478 -23.18 -18.53 8.34
CA TYR A 478 -21.72 -18.45 8.21
C TYR A 478 -21.35 -18.33 6.73
N PHE A 479 -20.64 -17.28 6.34
CA PHE A 479 -20.39 -16.95 4.94
C PHE A 479 -19.09 -17.60 4.43
N TYR A 480 -19.24 -18.44 3.40
CA TYR A 480 -18.14 -19.19 2.80
C TYR A 480 -17.00 -18.28 2.31
N LYS A 481 -17.30 -17.28 1.47
CA LYS A 481 -16.29 -16.37 0.88
C LYS A 481 -15.35 -15.70 1.90
N ILE A 482 -15.82 -15.52 3.13
CA ILE A 482 -15.06 -14.85 4.20
C ILE A 482 -14.23 -15.87 4.98
N ILE A 483 -14.81 -17.04 5.25
CA ILE A 483 -14.20 -18.07 6.11
C ILE A 483 -13.24 -18.97 5.32
N ALA A 484 -13.51 -19.21 4.04
CA ALA A 484 -12.86 -20.26 3.25
C ALA A 484 -11.34 -20.11 3.13
N PRO A 485 -10.77 -18.93 2.85
CA PRO A 485 -9.31 -18.80 2.74
C PRO A 485 -8.61 -19.22 4.03
N ASP A 486 -8.95 -18.60 5.16
CA ASP A 486 -8.35 -18.89 6.46
C ASP A 486 -8.65 -20.32 6.94
N LEU A 487 -9.82 -20.87 6.59
CA LEU A 487 -10.17 -22.26 6.86
C LEU A 487 -9.21 -23.22 6.16
N ARG A 488 -8.97 -23.05 4.86
CA ARG A 488 -8.06 -23.92 4.09
C ARG A 488 -6.64 -23.85 4.63
N PHE A 489 -6.11 -22.65 4.87
CA PHE A 489 -4.76 -22.46 5.44
C PHE A 489 -4.63 -23.08 6.84
N SER A 490 -5.60 -22.85 7.72
CA SER A 490 -5.61 -23.40 9.08
C SER A 490 -5.70 -24.93 9.09
N ALA A 491 -6.53 -25.50 8.21
CA ALA A 491 -6.75 -26.93 8.12
C ALA A 491 -5.54 -27.72 7.61
N ILE A 492 -4.80 -27.19 6.64
CA ILE A 492 -3.52 -27.77 6.20
C ILE A 492 -2.50 -27.69 7.33
N PHE A 493 -2.34 -26.51 7.94
CA PHE A 493 -1.32 -26.30 8.97
C PHE A 493 -1.50 -27.23 10.18
N LYS A 494 -2.74 -27.45 10.61
CA LYS A 494 -3.07 -28.37 11.71
C LYS A 494 -3.27 -29.83 11.24
N ASN A 495 -3.33 -30.06 9.93
CA ASN A 495 -3.71 -31.33 9.31
C ASN A 495 -5.03 -31.90 9.92
N ASP A 496 -5.99 -31.02 10.19
CA ASP A 496 -7.27 -31.34 10.85
C ASP A 496 -8.42 -31.37 9.84
N VAL A 497 -8.61 -32.55 9.26
CA VAL A 497 -9.57 -32.79 8.17
C VAL A 497 -11.02 -32.83 8.67
N LEU A 498 -11.26 -33.34 9.88
CA LEU A 498 -12.61 -33.51 10.41
C LEU A 498 -13.27 -32.18 10.72
N ASN A 499 -12.55 -31.28 11.39
CA ASN A 499 -13.08 -29.95 11.69
C ASN A 499 -13.19 -29.09 10.43
N PHE A 500 -12.32 -29.30 9.44
CA PHE A 500 -12.46 -28.69 8.11
C PHE A 500 -13.78 -29.09 7.46
N LEU A 501 -14.06 -30.38 7.34
CA LEU A 501 -15.31 -30.88 6.75
C LEU A 501 -16.54 -30.37 7.51
N TYR A 502 -16.48 -30.37 8.84
CA TYR A 502 -17.59 -29.84 9.65
C TYR A 502 -17.88 -28.37 9.36
N ILE A 503 -16.85 -27.52 9.31
CA ILE A 503 -17.03 -26.09 9.00
C ILE A 503 -17.52 -25.94 7.55
N SER A 504 -16.91 -26.64 6.59
CA SER A 504 -17.26 -26.63 5.17
C SER A 504 -18.71 -27.06 4.88
N CYS A 505 -19.30 -27.95 5.67
CA CYS A 505 -20.71 -28.33 5.52
C CYS A 505 -21.69 -27.30 6.10
N ASN A 506 -21.23 -26.39 6.97
CA ASN A 506 -22.08 -25.44 7.69
C ASN A 506 -21.95 -23.99 7.18
N VAL A 507 -21.24 -23.78 6.07
CA VAL A 507 -21.06 -22.47 5.43
C VAL A 507 -22.01 -22.28 4.25
N MET A 508 -22.44 -21.04 4.04
CA MET A 508 -23.42 -20.59 3.07
C MET A 508 -22.81 -19.62 2.05
N GLU A 509 -23.38 -19.58 0.86
CA GLU A 509 -22.98 -18.68 -0.22
C GLU A 509 -23.49 -17.26 0.05
N ASN A 510 -22.64 -16.26 -0.15
CA ASN A 510 -23.01 -14.86 0.07
C ASN A 510 -23.65 -14.28 -1.21
N ILE A 511 -24.99 -14.15 -1.21
CA ILE A 511 -25.78 -13.86 -2.43
C ILE A 511 -25.89 -12.36 -2.77
N ASN A 512 -25.33 -11.42 -2.00
CA ASN A 512 -25.37 -9.99 -2.37
C ASN A 512 -24.05 -9.23 -2.16
N PRO A 513 -23.45 -8.66 -3.23
CA PRO A 513 -22.42 -7.63 -3.12
C PRO A 513 -22.99 -6.20 -2.91
N ASN A 514 -24.29 -5.96 -3.16
CA ASN A 514 -24.85 -4.60 -3.32
C ASN A 514 -26.02 -4.19 -2.39
N SER A 515 -26.37 -4.98 -1.37
CA SER A 515 -27.44 -4.57 -0.46
C SER A 515 -26.87 -3.86 0.77
N THR A 516 -26.94 -2.53 0.77
CA THR A 516 -27.31 -1.78 1.97
C THR A 516 -28.64 -2.34 2.52
N LEU A 517 -28.59 -3.37 3.35
CA LEU A 517 -29.72 -3.90 4.12
C LEU A 517 -29.93 -2.91 5.29
N ILE A 518 -31.01 -2.13 5.46
CA ILE A 518 -32.44 -2.41 5.19
C ILE A 518 -32.76 -3.89 5.41
N LEU A 519 -32.61 -4.32 6.65
CA LEU A 519 -33.29 -5.50 7.16
C LEU A 519 -34.79 -5.14 7.30
N SER A 520 -35.53 -5.26 6.21
CA SER A 520 -36.97 -5.44 6.27
C SER A 520 -37.38 -6.55 5.31
N ASN A 521 -37.73 -7.69 5.91
CA ASN A 521 -38.73 -8.66 5.45
C ASN A 521 -38.69 -9.10 3.97
N LYS A 522 -38.03 -10.23 3.71
CA LYS A 522 -38.59 -11.50 3.14
C LYS A 522 -37.53 -12.27 2.36
N SER A 523 -37.19 -13.45 2.89
CA SER A 523 -36.70 -14.65 2.18
C SER A 523 -35.73 -14.44 1.01
N SER A 524 -34.45 -14.18 1.31
CA SER A 524 -33.35 -14.53 0.41
C SER A 524 -33.04 -16.02 0.58
N TYR A 525 -33.17 -16.80 -0.49
CA TYR A 525 -32.81 -18.23 -0.49
C TYR A 525 -31.33 -18.38 -0.15
N THR A 526 -31.00 -18.79 1.07
CA THR A 526 -29.62 -19.11 1.49
C THR A 526 -29.17 -20.40 0.81
N ILE A 527 -28.17 -20.33 -0.07
CA ILE A 527 -27.66 -21.50 -0.80
C ILE A 527 -26.42 -22.02 -0.07
N PHE A 528 -26.36 -23.31 0.23
CA PHE A 528 -25.14 -23.94 0.73
C PHE A 528 -24.09 -24.04 -0.39
N VAL A 529 -22.83 -23.77 -0.06
CA VAL A 529 -21.73 -23.96 -1.02
C VAL A 529 -21.43 -25.45 -1.12
N SER A 530 -21.54 -25.98 -2.34
CA SER A 530 -21.31 -27.40 -2.60
C SER A 530 -19.87 -27.80 -2.24
N MET A 531 -19.68 -29.01 -1.71
CA MET A 531 -18.34 -29.52 -1.41
C MET A 531 -17.46 -29.54 -2.68
N ASP A 532 -18.06 -29.79 -3.85
CA ASP A 532 -17.38 -29.74 -5.14
C ASP A 532 -16.66 -28.40 -5.37
N GLU A 533 -17.35 -27.28 -5.19
CA GLU A 533 -16.81 -25.93 -5.36
C GLU A 533 -15.68 -25.64 -4.37
N GLN A 534 -15.84 -26.02 -3.10
CA GLN A 534 -14.83 -25.82 -2.07
C GLN A 534 -13.53 -26.60 -2.35
N LEU A 535 -13.67 -27.82 -2.90
CA LEU A 535 -12.53 -28.64 -3.29
C LEU A 535 -11.81 -28.10 -4.52
N HIS A 536 -12.54 -27.56 -5.51
CA HIS A 536 -11.94 -26.90 -6.66
C HIS A 536 -11.08 -25.70 -6.24
N GLU A 537 -11.62 -24.81 -5.40
CA GLU A 537 -10.84 -23.67 -4.88
C GLU A 537 -9.61 -24.14 -4.07
N PHE A 538 -9.75 -25.22 -3.31
CA PHE A 538 -8.62 -25.80 -2.57
C PHE A 538 -7.49 -26.27 -3.49
N MET A 539 -7.82 -26.99 -4.57
CA MET A 539 -6.83 -27.49 -5.52
C MET A 539 -6.07 -26.35 -6.20
N ILE A 540 -6.74 -25.21 -6.43
CA ILE A 540 -6.13 -23.99 -6.99
C ILE A 540 -5.16 -23.37 -5.99
N ASP A 541 -5.58 -23.19 -4.74
CA ASP A 541 -4.76 -22.52 -3.71
C ASP A 541 -3.53 -23.35 -3.31
N PHE A 542 -3.63 -24.69 -3.37
CA PHE A 542 -2.60 -25.59 -2.87
C PHE A 542 -2.22 -26.69 -3.87
N PRO A 543 -1.53 -26.39 -4.98
CA PRO A 543 -1.19 -27.37 -6.03
C PRO A 543 -0.33 -28.55 -5.53
N SER A 544 0.44 -28.36 -4.45
CA SER A 544 1.40 -29.36 -3.95
C SER A 544 0.86 -30.23 -2.80
N GLN A 545 -0.32 -29.95 -2.25
CA GLN A 545 -0.84 -30.61 -1.04
C GLN A 545 -1.64 -31.89 -1.32
N LYS A 546 -1.08 -32.78 -2.16
CA LYS A 546 -1.73 -34.02 -2.62
C LYS A 546 -2.09 -34.98 -1.47
N LEU A 547 -1.19 -35.13 -0.49
CA LEU A 547 -1.39 -36.03 0.66
C LEU A 547 -2.56 -35.61 1.56
N TRP A 548 -2.80 -34.31 1.69
CA TRP A 548 -3.91 -33.79 2.49
C TRP A 548 -5.24 -33.98 1.77
N MET A 549 -5.27 -33.71 0.45
CA MET A 549 -6.44 -33.99 -0.39
C MET A 549 -6.84 -35.48 -0.33
N MET A 550 -5.84 -36.38 -0.35
CA MET A 550 -6.05 -37.81 -0.15
C MET A 550 -6.75 -38.17 1.18
N LYS A 551 -6.40 -37.49 2.28
CA LYS A 551 -7.06 -37.70 3.58
C LYS A 551 -8.51 -37.22 3.57
N ILE A 552 -8.80 -36.09 2.92
CA ILE A 552 -10.18 -35.62 2.75
C ILE A 552 -11.01 -36.66 2.01
N ILE A 553 -10.51 -37.16 0.87
CA ILE A 553 -11.25 -38.13 0.05
C ILE A 553 -11.62 -39.36 0.87
N LYS A 554 -10.70 -39.88 1.67
CA LYS A 554 -10.98 -41.01 2.58
C LYS A 554 -12.13 -40.70 3.54
N HIS A 555 -12.17 -39.49 4.10
CA HIS A 555 -13.25 -39.07 4.98
C HIS A 555 -14.56 -38.82 4.23
N LEU A 556 -14.54 -38.22 3.04
CA LEU A 556 -15.74 -38.02 2.21
C LEU A 556 -16.42 -39.34 1.85
N ILE A 557 -15.64 -40.39 1.54
CA ILE A 557 -16.14 -41.75 1.29
C ILE A 557 -16.79 -42.31 2.56
N ASN A 558 -16.13 -42.19 3.71
CA ASN A 558 -16.65 -42.72 4.98
C ASN A 558 -17.95 -42.04 5.43
N TYR A 559 -18.21 -40.80 5.00
CA TYR A 559 -19.42 -40.03 5.32
C TYR A 559 -20.46 -40.02 4.19
N ASP A 560 -20.29 -40.84 3.14
CA ASP A 560 -21.18 -40.93 1.97
C ASP A 560 -21.51 -39.57 1.32
N ILE A 561 -20.54 -38.65 1.29
CA ILE A 561 -20.70 -37.35 0.64
C ILE A 561 -20.46 -37.51 -0.87
N ASN A 562 -21.54 -37.43 -1.65
CA ASN A 562 -21.50 -37.57 -3.10
C ASN A 562 -20.86 -36.35 -3.78
N LEU A 563 -19.79 -36.57 -4.55
CA LEU A 563 -19.16 -35.57 -5.43
C LEU A 563 -19.62 -35.75 -6.89
N LYS A 564 -19.58 -34.67 -7.66
CA LYS A 564 -19.82 -34.71 -9.11
C LYS A 564 -18.67 -35.44 -9.82
N LEU A 565 -18.99 -36.14 -10.90
CA LEU A 565 -18.00 -36.89 -11.71
C LEU A 565 -16.89 -35.97 -12.26
N GLU A 566 -17.24 -34.74 -12.65
CA GLU A 566 -16.29 -33.72 -13.12
C GLU A 566 -15.27 -33.37 -12.04
N THR A 567 -15.73 -33.11 -10.81
CA THR A 567 -14.86 -32.83 -9.66
C THR A 567 -13.97 -34.03 -9.36
N VAL A 568 -14.49 -35.26 -9.41
CA VAL A 568 -13.67 -36.47 -9.24
C VAL A 568 -12.58 -36.57 -10.30
N ASN A 569 -12.87 -36.25 -11.56
CA ASN A 569 -11.86 -36.26 -12.63
C ASN A 569 -10.77 -35.20 -12.38
N THR A 570 -11.14 -33.98 -11.98
CA THR A 570 -10.14 -32.94 -11.64
C THR A 570 -9.29 -33.32 -10.43
N ILE A 571 -9.85 -34.04 -9.45
CA ILE A 571 -9.11 -34.59 -8.32
C ILE A 571 -8.13 -35.68 -8.80
N CYS A 572 -8.53 -36.55 -9.71
CA CYS A 572 -7.64 -37.55 -10.32
C CYS A 572 -6.44 -36.90 -11.02
N GLU A 573 -6.69 -35.85 -11.82
CA GLU A 573 -5.65 -35.07 -12.48
C GLU A 573 -4.72 -34.40 -11.45
N TYR A 574 -5.29 -33.76 -10.43
CA TYR A 574 -4.54 -33.13 -9.34
C TYR A 574 -3.63 -34.13 -8.59
N LEU A 575 -4.08 -35.38 -8.43
CA LEU A 575 -3.33 -36.45 -7.75
C LEU A 575 -2.35 -37.22 -8.67
N ASP A 576 -2.26 -36.88 -9.96
CA ASP A 576 -1.55 -37.65 -11.00
C ASP A 576 -1.97 -39.13 -11.05
N VAL A 577 -3.26 -39.41 -10.84
CA VAL A 577 -3.82 -40.76 -10.90
C VAL A 577 -4.62 -40.90 -12.19
N ASN A 578 -4.18 -41.78 -13.08
CA ASN A 578 -4.95 -42.10 -14.29
C ASN A 578 -6.22 -42.88 -13.91
N PRO A 579 -7.43 -42.38 -14.20
CA PRO A 579 -8.65 -43.13 -13.97
C PRO A 579 -8.76 -44.20 -15.05
N ASN A 580 -8.33 -45.43 -14.76
CA ASN A 580 -8.62 -46.58 -15.61
C ASN A 580 -10.13 -46.89 -15.53
N VAL A 581 -10.95 -46.20 -16.31
CA VAL A 581 -12.37 -46.51 -16.46
C VAL A 581 -12.62 -46.93 -17.91
N LYS A 582 -12.22 -48.16 -18.25
CA LYS A 582 -12.83 -48.87 -19.37
C LYS A 582 -14.19 -49.42 -18.90
N GLU A 583 -15.24 -48.98 -19.58
CA GLU A 583 -16.57 -49.59 -19.68
C GLU A 583 -17.33 -49.87 -18.37
N CYS A 584 -18.33 -49.03 -18.06
CA CYS A 584 -19.58 -49.48 -17.43
C CYS A 584 -20.66 -48.38 -17.50
N SER A 585 -21.82 -48.74 -18.02
CA SER A 585 -22.99 -47.89 -18.26
C SER A 585 -23.98 -47.94 -17.09
N VAL A 586 -23.69 -47.28 -15.95
CA VAL A 586 -24.68 -47.06 -14.87
C VAL A 586 -24.37 -45.76 -14.10
N ASN A 587 -25.41 -44.95 -13.79
CA ASN A 587 -25.48 -43.74 -12.94
C ASN A 587 -24.17 -43.03 -12.52
N ASN A 588 -24.06 -41.74 -12.90
CA ASN A 588 -22.90 -40.86 -12.65
C ASN A 588 -22.45 -40.78 -11.18
N VAL A 589 -23.35 -40.92 -10.20
CA VAL A 589 -23.02 -40.93 -8.76
C VAL A 589 -22.32 -42.22 -8.32
N LYS A 590 -22.78 -43.38 -8.80
CA LYS A 590 -22.10 -44.66 -8.53
C LYS A 590 -20.71 -44.73 -9.17
N LYS A 591 -20.54 -44.09 -10.35
CA LYS A 591 -19.23 -43.95 -11.01
C LYS A 591 -18.25 -43.12 -10.19
N ALA A 592 -18.68 -41.96 -9.69
CA ALA A 592 -17.86 -41.09 -8.83
C ALA A 592 -17.42 -41.82 -7.56
N GLN A 593 -18.34 -42.53 -6.88
CA GLN A 593 -18.02 -43.30 -5.68
C GLN A 593 -17.06 -44.48 -5.95
N ASN A 594 -17.21 -45.17 -7.08
CA ASN A 594 -16.30 -46.24 -7.48
C ASN A 594 -14.88 -45.73 -7.78
N VAL A 595 -14.74 -44.54 -8.38
CA VAL A 595 -13.43 -43.92 -8.63
C VAL A 595 -12.80 -43.44 -7.32
N LEU A 596 -13.57 -42.86 -6.39
CA LEU A 596 -13.08 -42.49 -5.06
C LEU A 596 -12.62 -43.72 -4.26
N ASN A 597 -13.38 -44.83 -4.33
CA ASN A 597 -12.98 -46.12 -3.75
C ASN A 597 -11.70 -46.67 -4.39
N PHE A 598 -11.53 -46.52 -5.70
CA PHE A 598 -10.30 -46.88 -6.42
C PHE A 598 -9.10 -46.02 -5.98
N ILE A 599 -9.27 -44.70 -5.85
CA ILE A 599 -8.24 -43.80 -5.31
C ILE A 599 -7.87 -44.20 -3.86
N SER A 600 -8.86 -44.56 -3.03
CA SER A 600 -8.65 -45.07 -1.67
C SER A 600 -7.87 -46.39 -1.64
N SER A 601 -8.09 -47.28 -2.62
CA SER A 601 -7.32 -48.53 -2.76
C SER A 601 -5.87 -48.30 -3.17
N ILE A 602 -5.60 -47.37 -4.09
CA ILE A 602 -4.24 -46.94 -4.46
C ILE A 602 -3.50 -46.29 -3.27
N LEU A 603 -4.26 -45.60 -2.41
CA LEU A 603 -3.79 -44.99 -1.16
C LEU A 603 -3.22 -46.03 -0.19
N LEU A 604 -3.88 -47.20 -0.06
CA LEU A 604 -3.42 -48.31 0.77
C LEU A 604 -2.08 -48.85 0.25
N ASP A 605 -1.95 -49.05 -1.06
CA ASP A 605 -0.73 -49.59 -1.67
C ASP A 605 0.46 -48.60 -1.63
N LYS A 606 0.24 -47.29 -1.78
CA LYS A 606 1.30 -46.28 -1.69
C LYS A 606 1.72 -45.99 -0.25
N LEU A 607 0.81 -46.04 0.73
CA LEU A 607 1.16 -45.90 2.15
C LEU A 607 1.88 -47.13 2.70
N LEU A 608 1.52 -48.34 2.28
CA LEU A 608 2.21 -49.58 2.63
C LEU A 608 3.64 -49.67 2.06
N LYS A 609 3.95 -48.91 0.99
CA LYS A 609 5.31 -48.84 0.41
C LYS A 609 6.20 -47.76 1.03
N ASN A 610 5.64 -46.83 1.81
CA ASN A 610 6.36 -45.73 2.46
C ASN A 610 6.46 -45.89 4.00
N LEU A 611 5.86 -46.94 4.57
CA LEU A 611 6.18 -47.51 5.87
C LEU A 611 7.19 -48.64 5.68
#